data_AF-A0A526M555-F1
#
_entry.id   AF-A0A526M555-F1
#
_cell.length_a   1.000
_cell.length_b   1.000
_cell.length_c   1.000
_cell.angle_alpha   90.00
_cell.angle_beta   90.00
_cell.angle_gamma   90.00
#
_symmetry.space_group_name_H-M   'P 1'
#
loop_
_entity.id
_entity.type
_entity.pdbx_description
1 polymer ?
#
loop_
_entity_poly.entity_id
_entity_poly.type
_entity_poly.pdbx_seq_one_letter_code
_entity_poly.pdbx_strand_id
1 'polypeptide(L)'
;MVDSSGATDPLNIGNLPNAMLREVFRQVVNQADSVAASQRSISALRNVNQKFRAVVDSEFREETRSARFEEAMFDAGNSAGTRTATDIIIYHDVDGLATKYRIKKLAAERDINAGMDPRPAIERNDVDDPVAQNMLKEHAAKRDINAGMDPRPAIERNDVDDPVAQNMLKEHAAKRDINAGMDTRPAIERNGVDDPVAQNAIAGTVIKPHPLVAAGKVATRAIRGFFLVAERRIRNRGSAGRLTREFIKLQAAMRDINADPEMVARTAIERYGVVNQGTQDMIKEHAAMRDIMAGVVAGTAIERNGVDDPVAQNTIKEHAAVRDITVGMVAGTAIGRNEVHNPHAQDRIEWRAAVRDITVGMVAGTSIERNDVDNPVTQDRIKWHAAERDINAGVAARIAIERHGVDNQDTQDDLKDQAALRAINAGVVARIAIERHGVDNQDTQDRIKEHALKRDIDAGMSAPTAQERHNLNPCTQNSSHPYTTRGLDERSRQEEGRGR
;
A
#
# COMPACT_ATOMS: atom_id res chain seq x y z
N MET A 1 -29.76 14.54 66.96
CA MET A 1 -29.62 13.32 66.18
C MET A 1 -30.55 13.45 64.99
N VAL A 2 -29.99 13.71 63.81
CA VAL A 2 -30.73 13.86 62.55
C VAL A 2 -30.12 12.84 61.61
N ASP A 3 -30.95 11.90 61.16
CA ASP A 3 -30.61 10.84 60.23
C ASP A 3 -30.17 11.40 58.89
N SER A 4 -29.03 10.91 58.40
CA SER A 4 -28.53 11.14 57.04
C SER A 4 -28.63 9.84 56.26
N SER A 5 -29.82 9.55 55.71
CA SER A 5 -30.01 8.52 54.69
C SER A 5 -30.24 9.21 53.34
N GLY A 6 -29.15 9.37 52.59
CA GLY A 6 -29.15 10.02 51.29
C GLY A 6 -27.91 9.67 50.49
N ALA A 7 -27.55 8.39 50.45
CA ALA A 7 -26.59 7.87 49.49
C ALA A 7 -27.40 7.25 48.34
N THR A 8 -27.42 7.91 47.19
CA THR A 8 -27.87 7.33 45.93
C THR A 8 -26.99 6.12 45.61
N ASP A 9 -27.55 4.92 45.74
CA ASP A 9 -26.96 3.71 45.19
C ASP A 9 -26.65 3.93 43.70
N PRO A 10 -25.46 3.58 43.20
CA PRO A 10 -25.17 3.64 41.78
C PRO A 10 -26.16 2.75 41.04
N LEU A 11 -26.83 3.30 40.02
CA LEU A 11 -27.77 2.61 39.14
C LEU A 11 -27.26 1.21 38.80
N ASN A 12 -27.86 0.19 39.41
CA ASN A 12 -27.51 -1.20 39.15
C ASN A 12 -28.15 -1.60 37.81
N ILE A 13 -27.43 -1.33 36.72
CA ILE A 13 -27.79 -1.64 35.32
C ILE A 13 -28.16 -3.14 35.16
N GLY A 14 -27.72 -3.99 36.10
CA GLY A 14 -28.10 -5.41 36.24
C GLY A 14 -29.61 -5.70 36.25
N ASN A 15 -30.43 -4.79 36.77
CA ASN A 15 -31.84 -5.05 37.12
C ASN A 15 -32.88 -4.35 36.24
N LEU A 16 -32.48 -3.79 35.09
CA LEU A 16 -33.42 -3.11 34.19
C LEU A 16 -34.43 -4.10 33.54
N PRO A 17 -35.71 -3.72 33.39
CA PRO A 17 -36.71 -4.50 32.66
C PRO A 17 -36.39 -4.58 31.17
N ASN A 18 -36.62 -5.75 30.54
CA ASN A 18 -36.29 -6.00 29.13
C ASN A 18 -36.88 -4.97 28.15
N ALA A 19 -38.06 -4.42 28.47
CA ALA A 19 -38.71 -3.39 27.64
C ALA A 19 -37.90 -2.08 27.59
N MET A 20 -37.30 -1.65 28.71
CA MET A 20 -36.42 -0.48 28.74
C MET A 20 -35.11 -0.73 28.00
N LEU A 21 -34.60 -1.96 28.06
CA LEU A 21 -33.39 -2.34 27.33
C LEU A 21 -33.59 -2.25 25.82
N ARG A 22 -34.72 -2.78 25.33
CA ARG A 22 -35.07 -2.73 23.90
C ARG A 22 -35.22 -1.31 23.38
N GLU A 23 -35.77 -0.40 24.19
CA GLU A 23 -35.97 1.00 23.81
C GLU A 23 -34.65 1.76 23.70
N VAL A 24 -33.74 1.59 24.67
CA VAL A 24 -32.39 2.14 24.59
C VAL A 24 -31.65 1.64 23.34
N PHE A 25 -31.80 0.35 23.01
CA PHE A 25 -31.18 -0.23 21.82
C PHE A 25 -31.74 0.34 20.51
N ARG A 26 -33.05 0.49 20.39
CA ARG A 26 -33.65 1.11 19.19
C ARG A 26 -33.21 2.55 18.98
N GLN A 27 -33.06 3.32 20.06
CA GLN A 27 -32.58 4.70 19.96
C GLN A 27 -31.11 4.78 19.51
N VAL A 28 -30.25 3.87 19.99
CA VAL A 28 -28.83 3.82 19.59
C VAL A 28 -28.65 3.35 18.14
N VAL A 29 -29.42 2.35 17.70
CA VAL A 29 -29.36 1.82 16.32
C VAL A 29 -29.91 2.80 15.29
N ASN A 30 -30.86 3.66 15.66
CA ASN A 30 -31.49 4.65 14.77
C ASN A 30 -30.77 6.02 14.70
N GLN A 31 -29.60 6.17 15.33
CA GLN A 31 -28.78 7.39 15.17
C GLN A 31 -28.16 7.49 13.77
N ALA A 32 -27.92 8.71 13.29
CA ALA A 32 -27.42 9.00 11.93
C ALA A 32 -26.08 8.33 11.60
N ASP A 33 -25.29 7.99 12.63
CA ASP A 33 -24.03 7.26 12.56
C ASP A 33 -24.20 5.87 13.20
N SER A 34 -25.17 5.10 12.68
CA SER A 34 -25.61 3.82 13.26
C SER A 34 -24.47 2.82 13.44
N VAL A 35 -23.41 2.90 12.63
CA VAL A 35 -22.22 2.05 12.72
C VAL A 35 -21.37 2.39 13.94
N ALA A 36 -21.05 3.67 14.16
CA ALA A 36 -20.23 4.12 15.29
C ALA A 36 -20.96 3.99 16.65
N ALA A 37 -22.26 4.30 16.66
CA ALA A 37 -23.11 4.18 17.84
C ALA A 37 -23.38 2.71 18.22
N SER A 38 -23.60 1.84 17.22
CA SER A 38 -23.69 0.39 17.38
C SER A 38 -22.36 -0.19 17.90
N GLN A 39 -21.22 0.15 17.29
CA GLN A 39 -19.92 -0.45 17.62
C GLN A 39 -19.44 -0.16 19.05
N ARG A 40 -19.50 1.08 19.54
CA ARG A 40 -18.94 1.40 20.87
C ARG A 40 -19.90 1.10 22.02
N SER A 41 -21.19 1.41 21.83
CA SER A 41 -22.18 1.30 22.91
C SER A 41 -22.67 -0.14 23.09
N ILE A 42 -22.88 -0.88 21.99
CA ILE A 42 -23.42 -2.24 22.06
C ILE A 42 -22.35 -3.24 22.53
N SER A 43 -21.09 -3.07 22.12
CA SER A 43 -19.98 -3.94 22.56
C SER A 43 -19.60 -3.71 24.03
N ALA A 44 -19.65 -2.46 24.50
CA ALA A 44 -19.51 -2.14 25.92
C ALA A 44 -20.66 -2.74 26.76
N LEU A 45 -21.90 -2.63 26.30
CA LEU A 45 -23.07 -3.18 27.02
C LEU A 45 -23.14 -4.72 26.97
N ARG A 46 -22.71 -5.35 25.87
CA ARG A 46 -22.58 -6.82 25.73
C ARG A 46 -21.60 -7.41 26.76
N ASN A 47 -20.50 -6.72 27.05
CA ASN A 47 -19.45 -7.19 27.96
C ASN A 47 -19.80 -7.01 29.45
N VAL A 48 -20.75 -6.13 29.78
CA VAL A 48 -21.08 -5.78 31.17
C VAL A 48 -22.23 -6.62 31.74
N ASN A 49 -23.11 -7.21 30.91
CA ASN A 49 -24.26 -7.97 31.42
C ASN A 49 -24.75 -9.09 30.47
N GLN A 50 -24.79 -10.34 30.96
CA GLN A 50 -25.29 -11.51 30.22
C GLN A 50 -26.74 -11.37 29.71
N LYS A 51 -27.60 -10.68 30.48
CA LYS A 51 -29.01 -10.47 30.12
C LYS A 51 -29.15 -9.53 28.91
N PHE A 52 -28.27 -8.54 28.81
CA PHE A 52 -28.19 -7.64 27.65
C PHE A 52 -27.69 -8.38 26.42
N ARG A 53 -26.60 -9.16 26.57
CA ARG A 53 -26.07 -9.99 25.49
C ARG A 53 -27.15 -10.89 24.87
N ALA A 54 -27.98 -11.54 25.70
CA ALA A 54 -29.07 -12.38 25.23
C ALA A 54 -30.14 -11.63 24.41
N VAL A 55 -30.50 -10.40 24.79
CA VAL A 55 -31.49 -9.58 24.04
C VAL A 55 -30.91 -9.10 22.70
N VAL A 56 -29.65 -8.66 22.69
CA VAL A 56 -28.99 -8.19 21.46
C VAL A 56 -28.77 -9.33 20.47
N ASP A 57 -28.30 -10.48 20.95
CA ASP A 57 -27.96 -11.63 20.12
C ASP A 57 -29.21 -12.37 19.59
N SER A 58 -30.40 -12.14 20.18
CA SER A 58 -31.66 -12.70 19.71
C SER A 58 -32.47 -11.77 18.79
N GLU A 59 -32.52 -10.47 19.07
CA GLU A 59 -33.43 -9.54 18.37
C GLU A 59 -32.74 -8.58 17.39
N PHE A 60 -31.43 -8.34 17.53
CA PHE A 60 -30.66 -7.37 16.70
C PHE A 60 -29.44 -8.02 16.04
N ARG A 61 -29.60 -9.31 15.69
CA ARG A 61 -28.49 -10.16 15.23
C ARG A 61 -27.95 -9.71 13.87
N GLU A 62 -28.81 -9.29 12.94
CA GLU A 62 -28.40 -8.86 11.59
C GLU A 62 -27.82 -7.43 11.61
N GLU A 63 -28.40 -6.53 12.39
CA GLU A 63 -27.96 -5.13 12.51
C GLU A 63 -26.56 -5.00 13.11
N THR A 64 -26.15 -5.96 13.94
CA THR A 64 -24.82 -5.99 14.59
C THR A 64 -23.82 -6.91 13.89
N ARG A 65 -24.19 -7.52 12.76
CA ARG A 65 -23.38 -8.52 12.05
C ARG A 65 -22.05 -7.97 11.53
N SER A 66 -22.05 -6.79 10.93
CA SER A 66 -20.83 -6.16 10.40
C SER A 66 -19.82 -5.84 11.51
N ALA A 67 -20.31 -5.31 12.63
CA ALA A 67 -19.47 -4.99 13.78
C ALA A 67 -18.85 -6.25 14.42
N ARG A 68 -19.64 -7.33 14.59
CA ARG A 68 -19.13 -8.61 15.10
C ARG A 68 -18.02 -9.19 14.20
N PHE A 69 -18.17 -9.05 12.89
CA PHE A 69 -17.15 -9.50 11.94
C PHE A 69 -15.87 -8.66 12.04
N GLU A 70 -15.96 -7.34 12.15
CA GLU A 70 -14.79 -6.48 12.30
C GLU A 70 -14.02 -6.73 13.61
N GLU A 71 -14.71 -6.92 14.73
CA GLU A 71 -14.07 -7.29 15.99
C GLU A 71 -13.37 -8.66 15.91
N ALA A 72 -14.00 -9.63 15.27
CA ALA A 72 -13.40 -10.94 15.04
C ALA A 72 -12.14 -10.86 14.17
N MET A 73 -12.13 -9.98 13.17
CA MET A 73 -10.93 -9.72 12.35
C MET A 73 -9.81 -9.07 13.18
N PHE A 74 -10.16 -8.16 14.10
CA PHE A 74 -9.19 -7.56 15.01
C PHE A 74 -8.58 -8.60 15.97
N ASP A 75 -9.40 -9.47 16.60
CA ASP A 75 -8.91 -10.53 17.48
C ASP A 75 -8.06 -11.57 16.70
N ALA A 76 -8.46 -11.89 15.48
CA ALA A 76 -7.70 -12.80 14.61
C ALA A 76 -6.33 -12.25 14.20
N GLY A 77 -6.25 -10.94 13.93
CA GLY A 77 -5.00 -10.27 13.56
C GLY A 77 -4.12 -9.82 14.75
N ASN A 78 -4.63 -9.90 15.97
CA ASN A 78 -3.92 -9.43 17.16
C ASN A 78 -2.71 -10.32 17.46
N SER A 79 -1.49 -9.80 17.31
CA SER A 79 -0.23 -10.54 17.51
C SER A 79 -0.05 -11.14 18.92
N ALA A 80 -0.67 -10.56 19.94
CA ALA A 80 -0.68 -11.09 21.31
C ALA A 80 -1.82 -12.09 21.58
N GLY A 81 -2.72 -12.29 20.62
CA GLY A 81 -3.87 -13.18 20.72
C GLY A 81 -3.45 -14.66 20.64
N THR A 82 -4.00 -15.47 21.54
CA THR A 82 -3.74 -16.92 21.58
C THR A 82 -4.94 -17.77 21.16
N ARG A 83 -6.12 -17.14 20.99
CA ARG A 83 -7.35 -17.81 20.56
C ARG A 83 -7.22 -18.37 19.16
N THR A 84 -7.79 -19.55 18.95
CA THR A 84 -7.90 -20.13 17.61
C THR A 84 -8.96 -19.38 16.80
N ALA A 85 -8.90 -19.48 15.46
CA ALA A 85 -9.96 -18.95 14.60
C ALA A 85 -11.36 -19.47 15.00
N THR A 86 -11.46 -20.74 15.40
CA THR A 86 -12.72 -21.35 15.85
C THR A 86 -13.24 -20.68 17.12
N ASP A 87 -12.37 -20.44 18.10
CA ASP A 87 -12.74 -19.73 19.34
C ASP A 87 -13.22 -18.31 19.04
N ILE A 88 -12.56 -17.61 18.12
CA ILE A 88 -12.92 -16.25 17.70
C ILE A 88 -14.28 -16.24 17.00
N ILE A 89 -14.50 -17.17 16.06
CA ILE A 89 -15.78 -17.31 15.33
C ILE A 89 -16.93 -17.58 16.31
N ILE A 90 -16.70 -18.45 17.31
CA ILE A 90 -17.70 -18.77 18.34
C ILE A 90 -17.93 -17.57 19.26
N TYR A 91 -16.86 -16.92 19.72
CA TYR A 91 -16.95 -15.82 20.68
C TYR A 91 -17.70 -14.60 20.11
N HIS A 92 -17.46 -14.27 18.84
CA HIS A 92 -18.10 -13.16 18.14
C HIS A 92 -19.36 -13.58 17.36
N ASP A 93 -19.85 -14.82 17.47
CA ASP A 93 -21.01 -15.34 16.74
C ASP A 93 -21.00 -14.94 15.25
N VAL A 94 -19.88 -15.24 14.56
CA VAL A 94 -19.71 -14.91 13.15
C VAL A 94 -20.38 -15.95 12.28
N ASP A 95 -21.32 -15.51 11.45
CA ASP A 95 -22.06 -16.32 10.50
C ASP A 95 -21.74 -15.96 9.04
N GLY A 96 -21.60 -16.97 8.19
CA GLY A 96 -21.20 -16.83 6.79
C GLY A 96 -19.90 -17.54 6.45
N LEU A 97 -19.86 -18.21 5.30
CA LEU A 97 -18.73 -19.03 4.90
C LEU A 97 -17.50 -18.16 4.57
N ALA A 98 -17.71 -17.05 3.84
CA ALA A 98 -16.65 -16.15 3.39
C ALA A 98 -16.02 -15.33 4.55
N THR A 99 -16.80 -14.97 5.56
CA THR A 99 -16.33 -14.25 6.75
C THR A 99 -15.50 -15.16 7.65
N LYS A 100 -15.97 -16.39 7.90
CA LYS A 100 -15.21 -17.42 8.63
C LYS A 100 -13.88 -17.74 7.94
N TYR A 101 -13.88 -17.86 6.62
CA TYR A 101 -12.66 -18.08 5.84
C TYR A 101 -11.60 -16.99 6.08
N ARG A 102 -12.00 -15.72 6.07
CA ARG A 102 -11.08 -14.59 6.32
C ARG A 102 -10.49 -14.63 7.72
N ILE A 103 -11.30 -14.94 8.73
CA ILE A 103 -10.85 -15.06 10.14
C ILE A 103 -9.85 -16.20 10.28
N LYS A 104 -10.16 -17.38 9.73
CA LYS A 104 -9.28 -18.55 9.73
C LYS A 104 -7.92 -18.24 9.09
N LYS A 105 -7.93 -17.62 7.92
CA LYS A 105 -6.71 -17.21 7.23
C LYS A 105 -5.90 -16.20 8.06
N LEU A 106 -6.55 -15.17 8.59
CA LEU A 106 -5.85 -14.10 9.32
C LEU A 106 -5.24 -14.60 10.64
N ALA A 107 -5.93 -15.48 11.37
CA ALA A 107 -5.39 -16.11 12.57
C ALA A 107 -4.18 -17.02 12.25
N ALA A 108 -4.22 -17.75 11.13
CA ALA A 108 -3.07 -18.52 10.68
C ALA A 108 -1.89 -17.62 10.26
N GLU A 109 -2.15 -16.52 9.55
CA GLU A 109 -1.13 -15.51 9.22
C GLU A 109 -0.49 -14.93 10.48
N ARG A 110 -1.29 -14.62 11.51
CA ARG A 110 -0.80 -14.17 12.82
C ARG A 110 0.15 -15.18 13.45
N ASP A 111 -0.26 -16.44 13.54
CA ASP A 111 0.54 -17.49 14.18
C ASP A 111 1.87 -17.70 13.42
N ILE A 112 1.82 -17.65 12.07
CA ILE A 112 3.02 -17.65 11.23
C ILE A 112 3.87 -16.41 11.50
N ASN A 113 3.31 -15.21 11.57
CA ASN A 113 4.11 -14.01 11.87
C ASN A 113 4.79 -14.07 13.24
N ALA A 114 4.18 -14.78 14.20
CA ALA A 114 4.77 -15.06 15.53
C ALA A 114 5.86 -16.15 15.51
N GLY A 115 6.18 -16.72 14.34
CA GLY A 115 7.25 -17.70 14.16
C GLY A 115 6.79 -19.16 14.11
N MET A 116 5.48 -19.43 14.12
CA MET A 116 4.97 -20.79 13.93
C MET A 116 5.25 -21.28 12.50
N ASP A 117 5.48 -22.58 12.34
CA ASP A 117 5.57 -23.21 11.01
C ASP A 117 4.16 -23.26 10.37
N PRO A 118 4.04 -23.18 9.03
CA PRO A 118 2.76 -23.04 8.34
C PRO A 118 1.79 -24.20 8.55
N ARG A 119 2.30 -25.45 8.54
CA ARG A 119 1.46 -26.65 8.72
C ARG A 119 0.71 -26.64 10.06
N PRO A 120 1.38 -26.49 11.22
CA PRO A 120 0.71 -26.32 12.51
C PRO A 120 -0.26 -25.13 12.54
N ALA A 121 0.08 -24.00 11.93
CA ALA A 121 -0.78 -22.81 11.92
C ALA A 121 -2.08 -23.01 11.11
N ILE A 122 -1.98 -23.70 9.97
CA ILE A 122 -3.09 -24.10 9.10
C ILE A 122 -4.02 -25.07 9.84
N GLU A 123 -3.45 -26.09 10.48
CA GLU A 123 -4.22 -27.10 11.23
C GLU A 123 -4.89 -26.48 12.46
N ARG A 124 -4.16 -25.67 13.22
CA ARG A 124 -4.67 -25.00 14.42
C ARG A 124 -5.86 -24.08 14.13
N ASN A 125 -5.89 -23.46 12.96
CA ASN A 125 -6.93 -22.49 12.56
C ASN A 125 -7.89 -23.05 11.50
N ASP A 126 -7.85 -24.35 11.22
CA ASP A 126 -8.80 -25.06 10.37
C ASP A 126 -8.93 -24.45 8.95
N VAL A 127 -7.79 -24.12 8.33
CA VAL A 127 -7.76 -23.50 6.99
C VAL A 127 -7.85 -24.59 5.91
N ASP A 128 -9.04 -24.81 5.36
CA ASP A 128 -9.33 -25.92 4.43
C ASP A 128 -9.06 -25.63 2.95
N ASP A 129 -9.02 -24.35 2.57
CA ASP A 129 -8.89 -23.92 1.17
C ASP A 129 -7.44 -24.09 0.67
N PRO A 130 -7.21 -24.88 -0.39
CA PRO A 130 -5.87 -25.14 -0.91
C PRO A 130 -5.14 -23.86 -1.35
N VAL A 131 -5.88 -22.87 -1.88
CA VAL A 131 -5.29 -21.58 -2.30
C VAL A 131 -4.80 -20.79 -1.09
N ALA A 132 -5.60 -20.72 -0.01
CA ALA A 132 -5.20 -20.10 1.26
C ALA A 132 -3.97 -20.78 1.87
N GLN A 133 -3.94 -22.11 1.90
CA GLN A 133 -2.80 -22.86 2.42
C GLN A 133 -1.53 -22.53 1.65
N ASN A 134 -1.59 -22.46 0.32
CA ASN A 134 -0.43 -22.08 -0.51
C ASN A 134 0.01 -20.64 -0.22
N MET A 135 -0.93 -19.68 -0.14
CA MET A 135 -0.60 -18.30 0.22
C MET A 135 0.07 -18.19 1.60
N LEU A 136 -0.36 -18.98 2.59
CA LEU A 136 0.22 -18.99 3.94
C LEU A 136 1.65 -19.54 3.94
N LYS A 137 1.90 -20.63 3.19
CA LYS A 137 3.23 -21.20 2.99
C LYS A 137 4.18 -20.23 2.29
N GLU A 138 3.71 -19.57 1.23
CA GLU A 138 4.45 -18.52 0.53
C GLU A 138 4.80 -17.35 1.46
N HIS A 139 3.84 -16.91 2.26
CA HIS A 139 4.02 -15.83 3.23
C HIS A 139 5.08 -16.18 4.27
N ALA A 140 5.07 -17.41 4.79
CA ALA A 140 6.08 -17.88 5.73
C ALA A 140 7.48 -17.97 5.10
N ALA A 141 7.59 -18.50 3.87
CA ALA A 141 8.85 -18.51 3.14
C ALA A 141 9.38 -17.09 2.91
N LYS A 142 8.49 -16.14 2.60
CA LYS A 142 8.85 -14.72 2.44
C LYS A 142 9.31 -14.08 3.74
N ARG A 143 8.69 -14.41 4.88
CA ARG A 143 9.12 -13.99 6.22
C ARG A 143 10.55 -14.47 6.49
N ASP A 144 10.84 -15.74 6.25
CA ASP A 144 12.16 -16.33 6.49
C ASP A 144 13.23 -15.70 5.59
N ILE A 145 12.90 -15.46 4.32
CA ILE A 145 13.75 -14.69 3.41
C ILE A 145 13.95 -13.27 3.95
N ASN A 146 12.92 -12.55 4.38
CA ASN A 146 13.12 -11.21 4.94
C ASN A 146 14.02 -11.21 6.19
N ALA A 147 14.02 -12.29 6.97
CA ALA A 147 14.91 -12.50 8.12
C ALA A 147 16.36 -12.90 7.73
N GLY A 148 16.66 -12.99 6.43
CA GLY A 148 18.00 -13.27 5.91
C GLY A 148 18.25 -14.74 5.52
N MET A 149 17.23 -15.61 5.57
CA MET A 149 17.36 -16.98 5.08
C MET A 149 17.51 -17.00 3.55
N ASP A 150 18.27 -17.97 3.06
CA ASP A 150 18.36 -18.24 1.62
C ASP A 150 17.03 -18.81 1.09
N PRO A 151 16.63 -18.49 -0.15
CA PRO A 151 15.30 -18.82 -0.66
C PRO A 151 15.06 -20.32 -0.81
N ARG A 152 16.09 -21.12 -1.15
CA ARG A 152 15.95 -22.58 -1.28
C ARG A 152 15.56 -23.25 0.05
N PRO A 153 16.33 -23.07 1.15
CA PRO A 153 15.91 -23.54 2.47
C PRO A 153 14.54 -23.01 2.92
N ALA A 154 14.21 -21.75 2.61
CA ALA A 154 12.92 -21.17 2.99
C ALA A 154 11.75 -21.81 2.24
N ILE A 155 11.91 -22.13 0.95
CA ILE A 155 10.93 -22.83 0.11
C ILE A 155 10.71 -24.26 0.62
N GLU A 156 11.80 -24.99 0.88
CA GLU A 156 11.75 -26.37 1.35
C GLU A 156 11.14 -26.45 2.76
N ARG A 157 11.57 -25.57 3.67
CA ARG A 157 11.07 -25.54 5.05
C ARG A 157 9.57 -25.27 5.14
N ASN A 158 9.04 -24.47 4.24
CA ASN A 158 7.64 -24.03 4.27
C ASN A 158 6.75 -24.77 3.25
N ASP A 159 7.26 -25.81 2.57
CA ASP A 159 6.55 -26.64 1.59
C ASP A 159 5.88 -25.86 0.45
N VAL A 160 6.58 -24.88 -0.12
CA VAL A 160 6.07 -24.10 -1.25
C VAL A 160 6.24 -24.91 -2.54
N ASP A 161 5.17 -25.57 -2.99
CA ASP A 161 5.21 -26.47 -4.15
C ASP A 161 4.99 -25.78 -5.51
N ASP A 162 4.36 -24.59 -5.53
CA ASP A 162 4.06 -23.90 -6.78
C ASP A 162 5.33 -23.30 -7.42
N PRO A 163 5.70 -23.72 -8.65
CA PRO A 163 6.90 -23.22 -9.32
C PRO A 163 6.89 -21.70 -9.56
N VAL A 164 5.70 -21.10 -9.75
CA VAL A 164 5.59 -19.65 -9.94
C VAL A 164 5.90 -18.93 -8.64
N ALA A 165 5.32 -19.37 -7.52
CA ALA A 165 5.62 -18.86 -6.19
C ALA A 165 7.09 -19.01 -5.80
N GLN A 166 7.71 -20.17 -6.07
CA GLN A 166 9.14 -20.38 -5.84
C GLN A 166 9.99 -19.35 -6.58
N ASN A 167 9.68 -19.07 -7.85
CA ASN A 167 10.39 -18.07 -8.64
C ASN A 167 10.19 -16.65 -8.11
N MET A 168 8.97 -16.29 -7.69
CA MET A 168 8.70 -14.99 -7.05
C MET A 168 9.49 -14.81 -5.75
N LEU A 169 9.63 -15.87 -4.94
CA LEU A 169 10.40 -15.84 -3.69
C LEU A 169 11.91 -15.66 -3.95
N LYS A 170 12.46 -16.38 -4.94
CA LYS A 170 13.85 -16.21 -5.37
C LYS A 170 14.10 -14.79 -5.92
N GLU A 171 13.17 -14.25 -6.70
CA GLU A 171 13.25 -12.88 -7.21
C GLU A 171 13.21 -11.85 -6.06
N HIS A 172 12.33 -12.06 -5.09
CA HIS A 172 12.22 -11.22 -3.89
C HIS A 172 13.51 -11.23 -3.07
N ALA A 173 14.13 -12.40 -2.88
CA ALA A 173 15.41 -12.55 -2.19
C ALA A 173 16.56 -11.82 -2.93
N ALA A 174 16.64 -11.95 -4.26
CA ALA A 174 17.62 -11.24 -5.06
C ALA A 174 17.44 -9.71 -4.97
N LYS A 175 16.20 -9.21 -5.00
CA LYS A 175 15.90 -7.79 -4.81
C LYS A 175 16.28 -7.28 -3.41
N ARG A 176 16.04 -8.08 -2.36
CA ARG A 176 16.47 -7.77 -0.99
C ARG A 176 17.98 -7.56 -0.94
N ASP A 177 18.75 -8.49 -1.51
CA ASP A 177 20.23 -8.42 -1.49
C ASP A 177 20.76 -7.22 -2.28
N ILE A 178 20.15 -6.93 -3.43
CA ILE A 178 20.49 -5.73 -4.22
C ILE A 178 20.18 -4.46 -3.44
N ASN A 179 19.03 -4.39 -2.77
CA ASN A 179 18.68 -3.24 -1.93
C ASN A 179 19.62 -3.10 -0.73
N ALA A 180 20.21 -4.20 -0.26
CA ALA A 180 21.24 -4.23 0.77
C ALA A 180 22.66 -3.91 0.25
N GLY A 181 22.81 -3.63 -1.05
CA GLY A 181 24.07 -3.20 -1.66
C GLY A 181 24.83 -4.28 -2.44
N MET A 182 24.26 -5.47 -2.64
CA MET A 182 24.87 -6.52 -3.47
C MET A 182 24.72 -6.19 -4.97
N ASP A 183 25.75 -6.49 -5.76
CA ASP A 183 25.68 -6.37 -7.21
C ASP A 183 24.63 -7.33 -7.81
N THR A 184 23.99 -6.89 -8.89
CA THR A 184 22.83 -7.55 -9.52
C THR A 184 23.09 -8.99 -9.93
N ARG A 185 24.25 -9.24 -10.54
CA ARG A 185 24.60 -10.56 -11.08
C ARG A 185 24.94 -11.55 -9.95
N PRO A 186 25.78 -11.19 -8.96
CA PRO A 186 25.95 -11.99 -7.74
C PRO A 186 24.63 -12.27 -7.00
N ALA A 187 23.72 -11.30 -6.92
CA ALA A 187 22.43 -11.50 -6.25
C ALA A 187 21.51 -12.50 -6.98
N ILE A 188 21.50 -12.48 -8.33
CA ILE A 188 20.77 -13.44 -9.16
C ILE A 188 21.35 -14.85 -8.99
N GLU A 189 22.67 -14.98 -9.06
CA GLU A 189 23.38 -16.26 -8.96
C GLU A 189 23.24 -16.85 -7.54
N ARG A 190 23.40 -16.04 -6.49
CA ARG A 190 23.26 -16.46 -5.09
C ARG A 190 21.86 -16.98 -4.78
N ASN A 191 20.82 -16.34 -5.30
CA ASN A 191 19.44 -16.67 -4.98
C ASN A 191 18.82 -17.69 -5.96
N GLY A 192 19.58 -18.17 -6.95
CA GLY A 192 19.14 -19.21 -7.89
C GLY A 192 17.94 -18.79 -8.73
N VAL A 193 17.92 -17.52 -9.19
CA VAL A 193 16.87 -17.00 -10.07
C VAL A 193 17.14 -17.49 -11.49
N ASP A 194 16.47 -18.56 -11.90
CA ASP A 194 16.68 -19.23 -13.19
C ASP A 194 15.74 -18.72 -14.30
N ASP A 195 14.64 -18.06 -13.93
CA ASP A 195 13.66 -17.52 -14.88
C ASP A 195 14.20 -16.26 -15.60
N PRO A 196 14.31 -16.27 -16.94
CA PRO A 196 14.76 -15.11 -17.71
C PRO A 196 13.91 -13.86 -17.52
N VAL A 197 12.60 -14.01 -17.23
CA VAL A 197 11.71 -12.87 -16.98
C VAL A 197 12.05 -12.22 -15.65
N ALA A 198 12.23 -13.01 -14.59
CA ALA A 198 12.68 -12.55 -13.28
C ALA A 198 14.10 -11.94 -13.33
N GLN A 199 15.05 -12.56 -14.03
CA GLN A 199 16.40 -12.02 -14.22
C GLN A 199 16.37 -10.65 -14.88
N ASN A 200 15.55 -10.47 -15.92
CA ASN A 200 15.38 -9.18 -16.61
C ASN A 200 14.65 -8.14 -15.74
N ALA A 201 13.69 -8.56 -14.91
CA ALA A 201 13.03 -7.68 -13.95
C ALA A 201 14.00 -7.16 -12.88
N ILE A 202 14.90 -8.01 -12.40
CA ILE A 202 15.96 -7.67 -11.43
C ILE A 202 17.03 -6.79 -12.07
N ALA A 203 17.55 -7.17 -13.25
CA ALA A 203 18.53 -6.37 -14.01
C ALA A 203 18.00 -4.96 -14.34
N GLY A 204 16.71 -4.83 -14.63
CA GLY A 204 16.05 -3.54 -14.86
C GLY A 204 15.92 -2.64 -13.62
N THR A 205 16.16 -3.16 -12.40
CA THR A 205 16.15 -2.34 -11.16
C THR A 205 17.50 -1.71 -10.84
N VAL A 206 18.61 -2.20 -11.40
CA VAL A 206 19.97 -1.66 -11.16
C VAL A 206 20.47 -0.88 -12.37
N ILE A 207 20.02 0.37 -12.45
CA ILE A 207 20.87 1.52 -12.78
C ILE A 207 20.30 2.67 -11.95
N LYS A 208 20.87 3.04 -10.82
CA LYS A 208 20.72 4.43 -10.35
C LYS A 208 21.80 5.24 -11.07
N PRO A 209 21.47 6.12 -12.02
CA PRO A 209 22.26 7.31 -12.18
C PRO A 209 21.64 8.41 -11.33
N HIS A 210 22.50 9.39 -11.05
CA HIS A 210 22.26 10.75 -10.60
C HIS A 210 20.82 11.32 -10.79
N PRO A 211 20.39 12.31 -9.98
CA PRO A 211 19.02 12.86 -9.93
C PRO A 211 18.47 13.43 -11.25
N LEU A 212 19.28 13.51 -12.30
CA LEU A 212 18.86 13.91 -13.65
C LEU A 212 18.22 12.77 -14.47
N VAL A 213 18.24 11.50 -13.99
CA VAL A 213 17.65 10.34 -14.72
C VAL A 213 16.32 9.85 -14.14
N ALA A 214 15.85 10.44 -13.03
CA ALA A 214 14.55 10.10 -12.43
C ALA A 214 13.37 10.42 -13.36
N ALA A 215 13.46 11.51 -14.13
CA ALA A 215 12.45 11.86 -15.14
C ALA A 215 12.46 10.85 -16.33
N GLY A 216 13.64 10.34 -16.70
CA GLY A 216 13.83 9.32 -17.74
C GLY A 216 13.10 8.01 -17.46
N LYS A 217 13.20 7.51 -16.22
CA LYS A 217 12.60 6.21 -15.83
C LYS A 217 11.08 6.22 -15.77
N VAL A 218 10.45 7.37 -15.50
CA VAL A 218 8.97 7.49 -15.53
C VAL A 218 8.47 7.45 -16.97
N ALA A 219 9.19 8.07 -17.91
CA ALA A 219 8.92 7.95 -19.34
C ALA A 219 9.13 6.51 -19.82
N THR A 220 10.24 5.84 -19.47
CA THR A 220 10.46 4.44 -19.87
C THR A 220 9.47 3.46 -19.24
N ARG A 221 8.95 3.70 -18.02
CA ARG A 221 7.90 2.87 -17.38
C ARG A 221 6.51 3.09 -17.98
N ALA A 222 6.14 4.33 -18.30
CA ALA A 222 4.88 4.61 -19.01
C ALA A 222 4.89 4.00 -20.43
N ILE A 223 6.04 4.09 -21.12
CA ILE A 223 6.27 3.53 -22.45
C ILE A 223 6.36 2.00 -22.42
N ARG A 224 7.06 1.39 -21.45
CA ARG A 224 7.02 -0.08 -21.21
C ARG A 224 5.62 -0.57 -20.82
N GLY A 225 4.85 0.23 -20.09
CA GLY A 225 3.45 -0.07 -19.76
C GLY A 225 2.58 -0.16 -21.02
N PHE A 226 2.82 0.70 -22.01
CA PHE A 226 2.15 0.65 -23.31
C PHE A 226 2.52 -0.64 -24.10
N PHE A 227 3.80 -1.04 -24.08
CA PHE A 227 4.25 -2.31 -24.68
C PHE A 227 3.58 -3.54 -24.03
N LEU A 228 3.39 -3.53 -22.70
CA LEU A 228 2.69 -4.60 -21.98
C LEU A 228 1.16 -4.60 -22.22
N VAL A 229 0.55 -3.43 -22.47
CA VAL A 229 -0.87 -3.30 -22.81
C VAL A 229 -1.15 -3.75 -24.25
N ALA A 230 -0.26 -3.45 -25.19
CA ALA A 230 -0.30 -3.98 -26.55
C ALA A 230 -0.17 -5.53 -26.54
N GLU A 231 0.73 -6.08 -25.73
CA GLU A 231 0.84 -7.54 -25.52
C GLU A 231 -0.41 -8.17 -24.88
N ARG A 232 -1.13 -7.46 -24.00
CA ARG A 232 -2.41 -7.93 -23.42
C ARG A 232 -3.57 -7.90 -24.43
N ARG A 233 -3.63 -6.91 -25.33
CA ARG A 233 -4.67 -6.83 -26.37
C ARG A 233 -4.63 -8.02 -27.35
N ILE A 234 -3.44 -8.59 -27.60
CA ILE A 234 -3.26 -9.76 -28.48
C ILE A 234 -3.75 -11.06 -27.81
N ARG A 235 -3.55 -11.23 -26.50
CA ARG A 235 -3.97 -12.44 -25.77
C ARG A 235 -5.49 -12.64 -25.72
N ASN A 236 -6.27 -11.55 -25.76
CA ASN A 236 -7.72 -11.61 -25.57
C ASN A 236 -8.55 -11.79 -26.86
N ARG A 237 -7.94 -11.84 -28.06
CA ARG A 237 -8.64 -12.15 -29.32
C ARG A 237 -8.23 -13.54 -29.81
N GLY A 238 -8.86 -14.57 -29.25
CA GLY A 238 -8.51 -15.97 -29.47
C GLY A 238 -8.62 -16.45 -30.93
N SER A 239 -7.56 -17.11 -31.41
CA SER A 239 -7.54 -18.20 -32.40
C SER A 239 -6.13 -18.82 -32.43
N ALA A 240 -5.94 -19.95 -31.75
CA ALA A 240 -4.65 -20.49 -31.30
C ALA A 240 -3.65 -20.99 -32.38
N GLY A 241 -3.93 -20.81 -33.68
CA GLY A 241 -3.02 -21.24 -34.77
C GLY A 241 -2.42 -20.11 -35.63
N ARG A 242 -3.09 -18.95 -35.71
CA ARG A 242 -2.67 -17.81 -36.58
C ARG A 242 -1.85 -16.76 -35.83
N LEU A 243 -2.06 -16.66 -34.52
CA LEU A 243 -1.46 -15.63 -33.66
C LEU A 243 0.02 -15.85 -33.39
N THR A 244 0.52 -17.09 -33.37
CA THR A 244 1.96 -17.37 -33.18
C THR A 244 2.79 -16.84 -34.34
N ARG A 245 2.32 -17.02 -35.59
CA ARG A 245 3.04 -16.53 -36.77
C ARG A 245 3.04 -15.00 -36.88
N GLU A 246 1.89 -14.36 -36.65
CA GLU A 246 1.81 -12.89 -36.68
C GLU A 246 2.55 -12.25 -35.50
N PHE A 247 2.58 -12.89 -34.34
CA PHE A 247 3.39 -12.45 -33.20
C PHE A 247 4.89 -12.56 -33.48
N ILE A 248 5.35 -13.65 -34.12
CA ILE A 248 6.76 -13.79 -34.54
C ILE A 248 7.14 -12.70 -35.54
N LYS A 249 6.27 -12.40 -36.50
CA LYS A 249 6.50 -11.30 -37.46
C LYS A 249 6.54 -9.93 -36.78
N LEU A 250 5.64 -9.68 -35.83
CA LEU A 250 5.63 -8.46 -35.02
C LEU A 250 6.95 -8.28 -34.27
N GLN A 251 7.39 -9.32 -33.56
CA GLN A 251 8.63 -9.30 -32.79
C GLN A 251 9.86 -9.12 -33.70
N ALA A 252 9.88 -9.78 -34.86
CA ALA A 252 10.95 -9.61 -35.83
C ALA A 252 11.00 -8.19 -36.41
N ALA A 253 9.83 -7.63 -36.78
CA ALA A 253 9.73 -6.26 -37.27
C ALA A 253 10.19 -5.24 -36.21
N MET A 254 9.73 -5.38 -34.96
CA MET A 254 10.14 -4.51 -33.86
C MET A 254 11.64 -4.59 -33.57
N ARG A 255 12.21 -5.81 -33.62
CA ARG A 255 13.66 -6.01 -33.45
C ARG A 255 14.46 -5.27 -34.51
N ASP A 256 14.06 -5.40 -35.78
CA ASP A 256 14.76 -4.76 -36.88
C ASP A 256 14.62 -3.23 -36.83
N ILE A 257 13.43 -2.70 -36.48
CA ILE A 257 13.21 -1.26 -36.26
C ILE A 257 14.07 -0.70 -35.11
N ASN A 258 14.33 -1.50 -34.08
CA ASN A 258 15.21 -1.09 -32.98
C ASN A 258 16.70 -1.19 -33.34
N ALA A 259 17.06 -2.13 -34.21
CA ALA A 259 18.44 -2.38 -34.61
C ALA A 259 18.93 -1.36 -35.65
N ASP A 260 18.04 -0.86 -36.51
CA ASP A 260 18.35 0.07 -37.59
C ASP A 260 17.60 1.41 -37.44
N PRO A 261 18.32 2.52 -37.13
CA PRO A 261 17.73 3.85 -37.02
C PRO A 261 17.04 4.34 -38.31
N GLU A 262 17.43 3.88 -39.49
CA GLU A 262 16.78 4.31 -40.73
C GLU A 262 15.52 3.51 -41.05
N MET A 263 15.33 2.35 -40.40
CA MET A 263 14.22 1.46 -40.71
C MET A 263 12.87 2.05 -40.30
N VAL A 264 12.01 2.26 -41.30
CA VAL A 264 10.64 2.75 -41.11
C VAL A 264 9.63 1.61 -41.06
N ALA A 265 8.50 1.84 -40.39
CA ALA A 265 7.45 0.84 -40.18
C ALA A 265 6.99 0.16 -41.47
N ARG A 266 6.79 0.94 -42.54
CA ARG A 266 6.35 0.42 -43.84
C ARG A 266 7.30 -0.65 -44.39
N THR A 267 8.61 -0.38 -44.35
CA THR A 267 9.63 -1.32 -44.82
C THR A 267 9.66 -2.59 -43.98
N ALA A 268 9.52 -2.47 -42.65
CA ALA A 268 9.44 -3.64 -41.77
C ALA A 268 8.18 -4.47 -42.04
N ILE A 269 7.03 -3.83 -42.23
CA ILE A 269 5.75 -4.49 -42.57
C ILE A 269 5.87 -5.27 -43.89
N GLU A 270 6.40 -4.64 -44.92
CA GLU A 270 6.61 -5.26 -46.24
C GLU A 270 7.61 -6.43 -46.14
N ARG A 271 8.74 -6.23 -45.47
CA ARG A 271 9.81 -7.23 -45.33
C ARG A 271 9.36 -8.50 -44.62
N TYR A 272 8.52 -8.37 -43.59
CA TYR A 272 8.01 -9.52 -42.82
C TYR A 272 6.62 -10.01 -43.29
N GLY A 273 6.07 -9.41 -44.34
CA GLY A 273 4.78 -9.81 -44.92
C GLY A 273 3.64 -9.75 -43.90
N VAL A 274 3.58 -8.67 -43.12
CA VAL A 274 2.54 -8.45 -42.11
C VAL A 274 1.28 -7.97 -42.79
N VAL A 275 0.22 -8.77 -42.76
CA VAL A 275 -1.06 -8.48 -43.44
C VAL A 275 -2.17 -8.10 -42.47
N ASN A 276 -2.00 -8.40 -41.18
CA ASN A 276 -2.99 -8.05 -40.16
C ASN A 276 -2.89 -6.57 -39.81
N GLN A 277 -3.97 -5.82 -40.00
CA GLN A 277 -4.01 -4.37 -39.75
C GLN A 277 -3.59 -4.01 -38.32
N GLY A 278 -4.09 -4.72 -37.30
CA GLY A 278 -3.73 -4.44 -35.92
C GLY A 278 -2.23 -4.68 -35.64
N THR A 279 -1.62 -5.67 -36.29
CA THR A 279 -0.17 -5.88 -36.21
C THR A 279 0.60 -4.78 -36.93
N GLN A 280 0.11 -4.30 -38.08
CA GLN A 280 0.71 -3.16 -38.77
C GLN A 280 0.65 -1.89 -37.91
N ASP A 281 -0.50 -1.60 -37.30
CA ASP A 281 -0.69 -0.43 -36.45
C ASP A 281 0.30 -0.45 -35.27
N MET A 282 0.46 -1.60 -34.60
CA MET A 282 1.46 -1.76 -33.54
C MET A 282 2.89 -1.54 -34.01
N ILE A 283 3.25 -1.97 -35.22
CA ILE A 283 4.58 -1.74 -35.79
C ILE A 283 4.80 -0.25 -36.09
N LYS A 284 3.78 0.43 -36.64
CA LYS A 284 3.80 1.87 -36.92
C LYS A 284 3.99 2.69 -35.64
N GLU A 285 3.19 2.38 -34.61
CA GLU A 285 3.29 3.00 -33.28
C GLU A 285 4.67 2.77 -32.66
N HIS A 286 5.19 1.54 -32.70
CA HIS A 286 6.50 1.20 -32.17
C HIS A 286 7.62 1.99 -32.84
N ALA A 287 7.60 2.09 -34.17
CA ALA A 287 8.60 2.84 -34.91
C ALA A 287 8.54 4.34 -34.62
N ALA A 288 7.34 4.93 -34.55
CA ALA A 288 7.16 6.32 -34.18
C ALA A 288 7.66 6.61 -32.75
N MET A 289 7.39 5.71 -31.81
CA MET A 289 7.90 5.81 -30.44
C MET A 289 9.42 5.72 -30.37
N ARG A 290 10.04 4.85 -31.18
CA ARG A 290 11.50 4.76 -31.30
C ARG A 290 12.09 6.09 -31.81
N ASP A 291 11.48 6.68 -32.83
CA ASP A 291 11.92 7.97 -33.39
C ASP A 291 11.83 9.11 -32.36
N ILE A 292 10.75 9.17 -31.59
CA ILE A 292 10.61 10.13 -30.50
C ILE A 292 11.69 9.94 -29.44
N MET A 293 11.96 8.70 -29.04
CA MET A 293 13.04 8.42 -28.09
C MET A 293 14.38 8.94 -28.64
N ALA A 294 14.62 8.84 -29.95
CA ALA A 294 15.83 9.31 -30.60
C ALA A 294 15.95 10.84 -30.74
N GLY A 295 14.87 11.63 -30.66
CA GLY A 295 14.97 13.09 -30.91
C GLY A 295 13.86 13.69 -31.72
N VAL A 296 13.10 12.86 -32.42
CA VAL A 296 12.23 13.31 -33.49
C VAL A 296 10.95 13.91 -32.92
N VAL A 297 10.50 15.01 -33.52
CA VAL A 297 9.22 15.66 -33.19
C VAL A 297 8.08 14.72 -33.53
N ALA A 298 7.03 14.69 -32.69
CA ALA A 298 5.91 13.76 -32.84
C ALA A 298 5.29 13.77 -34.25
N GLY A 299 5.02 14.95 -34.83
CA GLY A 299 4.45 15.06 -36.18
C GLY A 299 5.30 14.36 -37.23
N THR A 300 6.62 14.60 -37.23
CA THR A 300 7.55 13.94 -38.15
C THR A 300 7.62 12.43 -37.92
N ALA A 301 7.63 11.97 -36.67
CA ALA A 301 7.65 10.54 -36.35
C ALA A 301 6.37 9.82 -36.79
N ILE A 302 5.20 10.48 -36.65
CA ILE A 302 3.89 10.01 -37.09
C ILE A 302 3.86 9.89 -38.61
N GLU A 303 4.26 10.95 -39.33
CA GLU A 303 4.28 10.98 -40.79
C GLU A 303 5.26 9.95 -41.36
N ARG A 304 6.49 9.89 -40.82
CA ARG A 304 7.53 8.97 -41.28
C ARG A 304 7.10 7.50 -41.17
N ASN A 305 6.31 7.16 -40.16
CA ASN A 305 5.88 5.78 -39.91
C ASN A 305 4.42 5.51 -40.31
N GLY A 306 3.69 6.50 -40.84
CA GLY A 306 2.32 6.37 -41.31
C GLY A 306 1.34 5.93 -40.22
N VAL A 307 1.41 6.54 -39.04
CA VAL A 307 0.47 6.27 -37.95
C VAL A 307 -0.84 7.01 -38.24
N ASP A 308 -1.89 6.27 -38.59
CA ASP A 308 -3.16 6.84 -39.06
C ASP A 308 -4.23 6.96 -37.95
N ASP A 309 -4.13 6.16 -36.90
CA ASP A 309 -5.09 6.16 -35.79
C ASP A 309 -4.97 7.45 -34.93
N PRO A 310 -6.03 8.28 -34.82
CA PRO A 310 -5.96 9.52 -34.05
C PRO A 310 -5.67 9.32 -32.57
N VAL A 311 -6.07 8.18 -31.98
CA VAL A 311 -5.78 7.88 -30.57
C VAL A 311 -4.30 7.57 -30.38
N ALA A 312 -3.71 6.77 -31.27
CA ALA A 312 -2.29 6.50 -31.32
C ALA A 312 -1.48 7.79 -31.53
N GLN A 313 -1.88 8.64 -32.48
CA GLN A 313 -1.22 9.94 -32.73
C GLN A 313 -1.21 10.82 -31.47
N ASN A 314 -2.35 10.96 -30.79
CA ASN A 314 -2.44 11.73 -29.55
C ASN A 314 -1.54 11.17 -28.45
N THR A 315 -1.49 9.84 -28.34
CA THR A 315 -0.61 9.15 -27.38
C THR A 315 0.86 9.43 -27.69
N ILE A 316 1.25 9.34 -28.96
CA ILE A 316 2.60 9.60 -29.44
C ILE A 316 3.01 11.06 -29.18
N LYS A 317 2.13 12.02 -29.48
CA LYS A 317 2.33 13.45 -29.20
C LYS A 317 2.58 13.72 -27.72
N GLU A 318 1.78 13.13 -26.83
CA GLU A 318 1.99 13.25 -25.38
C GLU A 318 3.33 12.64 -24.96
N HIS A 319 3.68 11.46 -25.45
CA HIS A 319 4.94 10.80 -25.09
C HIS A 319 6.16 11.60 -25.54
N ALA A 320 6.10 12.25 -26.70
CA ALA A 320 7.13 13.14 -27.16
C ALA A 320 7.29 14.36 -26.24
N ALA A 321 6.18 15.00 -25.87
CA ALA A 321 6.21 16.12 -24.93
C ALA A 321 6.77 15.70 -23.55
N VAL A 322 6.36 14.52 -23.04
CA VAL A 322 6.89 13.96 -21.78
C VAL A 322 8.39 13.70 -21.86
N ARG A 323 8.87 13.21 -23.00
CA ARG A 323 10.30 12.99 -23.24
C ARG A 323 11.06 14.32 -23.30
N ASP A 324 10.50 15.34 -23.94
CA ASP A 324 11.13 16.65 -24.05
C ASP A 324 11.22 17.34 -22.68
N ILE A 325 10.17 17.32 -21.85
CA ILE A 325 10.28 17.82 -20.47
C ILE A 325 11.26 16.98 -19.64
N THR A 326 11.37 15.70 -19.91
CA THR A 326 12.31 14.83 -19.20
C THR A 326 13.76 15.23 -19.43
N VAL A 327 14.10 15.70 -20.63
CA VAL A 327 15.44 16.21 -20.96
C VAL A 327 15.64 17.69 -20.58
N GLY A 328 14.69 18.30 -19.86
CA GLY A 328 14.81 19.63 -19.28
C GLY A 328 14.01 20.74 -19.99
N MET A 329 13.22 20.41 -21.01
CA MET A 329 12.37 21.39 -21.69
C MET A 329 11.24 21.89 -20.78
N VAL A 330 10.81 23.13 -20.97
CA VAL A 330 9.63 23.70 -20.30
C VAL A 330 8.35 23.09 -20.88
N ALA A 331 7.33 22.86 -20.04
CA ALA A 331 6.09 22.20 -20.44
C ALA A 331 5.40 22.87 -21.64
N GLY A 332 5.14 24.19 -21.59
CA GLY A 332 4.50 24.92 -22.68
C GLY A 332 5.23 24.78 -24.03
N THR A 333 6.58 24.80 -24.00
CA THR A 333 7.40 24.57 -25.19
C THR A 333 7.26 23.13 -25.71
N ALA A 334 7.28 22.14 -24.82
CA ALA A 334 7.15 20.73 -25.20
C ALA A 334 5.75 20.40 -25.77
N ILE A 335 4.71 21.01 -25.20
CA ILE A 335 3.32 20.92 -25.66
C ILE A 335 3.19 21.52 -27.06
N GLY A 336 3.68 22.74 -27.26
CA GLY A 336 3.62 23.42 -28.55
C GLY A 336 4.42 22.69 -29.63
N ARG A 337 5.66 22.27 -29.31
CA ARG A 337 6.54 21.54 -30.24
C ARG A 337 5.92 20.24 -30.74
N ASN A 338 5.15 19.54 -29.91
CA ASN A 338 4.56 18.24 -30.24
C ASN A 338 3.05 18.31 -30.50
N GLU A 339 2.49 19.53 -30.62
CA GLU A 339 1.07 19.77 -30.95
C GLU A 339 0.08 19.01 -30.07
N VAL A 340 0.33 18.99 -28.76
CA VAL A 340 -0.58 18.34 -27.81
C VAL A 340 -1.78 19.26 -27.58
N HIS A 341 -2.95 18.86 -28.08
CA HIS A 341 -4.18 19.67 -27.96
C HIS A 341 -5.15 19.20 -26.88
N ASN A 342 -4.99 17.98 -26.34
CA ASN A 342 -5.88 17.46 -25.30
C ASN A 342 -5.57 18.16 -23.96
N PRO A 343 -6.53 18.91 -23.37
CA PRO A 343 -6.30 19.64 -22.12
C PRO A 343 -5.86 18.73 -20.96
N HIS A 344 -6.43 17.53 -20.85
CA HIS A 344 -6.03 16.57 -19.82
C HIS A 344 -4.63 16.02 -20.03
N ALA A 345 -4.12 16.01 -21.26
CA ALA A 345 -2.73 15.64 -21.53
C ALA A 345 -1.78 16.80 -21.22
N GLN A 346 -2.18 18.03 -21.53
CA GLN A 346 -1.45 19.25 -21.18
C GLN A 346 -1.25 19.36 -19.66
N ASP A 347 -2.34 19.26 -18.88
CA ASP A 347 -2.31 19.23 -17.41
C ASP A 347 -1.34 18.16 -16.86
N ARG A 348 -1.32 16.96 -17.47
CA ARG A 348 -0.41 15.89 -17.06
C ARG A 348 1.05 16.20 -17.39
N ILE A 349 1.32 16.83 -18.53
CA ILE A 349 2.67 17.20 -18.96
C ILE A 349 3.21 18.31 -18.05
N GLU A 350 2.40 19.35 -17.81
CA GLU A 350 2.66 20.45 -16.87
C GLU A 350 2.97 19.94 -15.47
N TRP A 351 2.09 19.08 -14.92
CA TRP A 351 2.32 18.38 -13.66
C TRP A 351 3.67 17.66 -13.63
N ARG A 352 3.98 16.86 -14.65
CA ARG A 352 5.22 16.08 -14.72
C ARG A 352 6.46 16.96 -14.80
N ALA A 353 6.38 18.05 -15.55
CA ALA A 353 7.48 19.01 -15.67
C ALA A 353 7.73 19.71 -14.34
N ALA A 354 6.67 20.09 -13.63
CA ALA A 354 6.79 20.69 -12.31
C ALA A 354 7.35 19.71 -11.26
N VAL A 355 6.90 18.46 -11.27
CA VAL A 355 7.44 17.42 -10.39
C VAL A 355 8.92 17.16 -10.68
N ARG A 356 9.37 17.20 -11.93
CA ARG A 356 10.81 17.13 -12.27
C ARG A 356 11.57 18.26 -11.58
N ASP A 357 11.10 19.50 -11.72
CA ASP A 357 11.75 20.68 -11.14
C ASP A 357 11.81 20.60 -9.61
N ILE A 358 10.73 20.18 -8.97
CA ILE A 358 10.69 19.89 -7.53
C ILE A 358 11.67 18.78 -7.17
N THR A 359 11.76 17.71 -7.95
CA THR A 359 12.67 16.59 -7.64
C THR A 359 14.13 17.05 -7.61
N VAL A 360 14.51 18.05 -8.42
CA VAL A 360 15.86 18.64 -8.42
C VAL A 360 16.04 19.79 -7.40
N GLY A 361 15.03 20.04 -6.55
CA GLY A 361 15.12 20.98 -5.43
C GLY A 361 14.43 22.33 -5.65
N MET A 362 13.71 22.52 -6.77
CA MET A 362 12.97 23.77 -7.02
C MET A 362 11.80 23.95 -6.03
N VAL A 363 11.44 25.21 -5.78
CA VAL A 363 10.26 25.59 -4.99
C VAL A 363 9.00 25.50 -5.87
N ALA A 364 7.89 25.03 -5.30
CA ALA A 364 6.61 24.85 -5.99
C ALA A 364 6.17 26.08 -6.81
N GLY A 365 6.15 27.28 -6.21
CA GLY A 365 5.74 28.51 -6.92
C GLY A 365 6.56 28.79 -8.18
N THR A 366 7.89 28.74 -8.08
CA THR A 366 8.79 28.90 -9.23
C THR A 366 8.57 27.82 -10.29
N SER A 367 8.29 26.59 -9.86
CA SER A 367 8.03 25.47 -10.75
C SER A 367 6.69 25.58 -11.48
N ILE A 368 5.67 26.14 -10.82
CA ILE A 368 4.33 26.41 -11.37
C ILE A 368 4.45 27.49 -12.45
N GLU A 369 5.08 28.61 -12.12
CA GLU A 369 5.30 29.71 -13.07
C GLU A 369 6.15 29.27 -14.26
N ARG A 370 7.26 28.56 -14.02
CA ARG A 370 8.15 28.11 -15.09
C ARG A 370 7.47 27.21 -16.11
N ASN A 371 6.47 26.43 -15.69
CA ASN A 371 5.81 25.45 -16.54
C ASN A 371 4.38 25.86 -16.92
N ASP A 372 4.02 27.13 -16.70
CA ASP A 372 2.72 27.71 -17.06
C ASP A 372 1.52 26.89 -16.54
N VAL A 373 1.60 26.40 -15.30
CA VAL A 373 0.56 25.54 -14.72
C VAL A 373 -0.64 26.38 -14.30
N ASP A 374 -1.69 26.43 -15.12
CA ASP A 374 -2.87 27.26 -14.86
C ASP A 374 -3.94 26.57 -14.02
N ASN A 375 -4.02 25.23 -14.06
CA ASN A 375 -5.06 24.48 -13.37
C ASN A 375 -4.86 24.50 -11.84
N PRO A 376 -5.79 25.07 -11.04
CA PRO A 376 -5.64 25.20 -9.59
C PRO A 376 -5.46 23.86 -8.86
N VAL A 377 -6.16 22.81 -9.30
CA VAL A 377 -6.04 21.46 -8.70
C VAL A 377 -4.64 20.90 -8.94
N THR A 378 -4.08 21.15 -10.11
CA THR A 378 -2.71 20.75 -10.45
C THR A 378 -1.71 21.54 -9.60
N GLN A 379 -1.90 22.85 -9.45
CA GLN A 379 -1.06 23.70 -8.58
C GLN A 379 -1.06 23.20 -7.12
N ASP A 380 -2.23 22.94 -6.53
CA ASP A 380 -2.33 22.44 -5.15
C ASP A 380 -1.61 21.12 -4.95
N ARG A 381 -1.78 20.21 -5.90
CA ARG A 381 -1.08 18.93 -5.90
C ARG A 381 0.44 19.14 -5.98
N ILE A 382 0.92 20.17 -6.70
CA ILE A 382 2.36 20.44 -6.91
C ILE A 382 2.95 20.95 -5.60
N LYS A 383 2.25 21.90 -4.97
CA LYS A 383 2.58 22.44 -3.66
C LYS A 383 2.65 21.33 -2.61
N TRP A 384 1.65 20.43 -2.57
CA TRP A 384 1.64 19.27 -1.68
C TRP A 384 2.85 18.35 -1.90
N HIS A 385 3.13 17.98 -3.16
CA HIS A 385 4.25 17.10 -3.49
C HIS A 385 5.62 17.73 -3.16
N ALA A 386 5.76 19.06 -3.31
CA ALA A 386 6.97 19.76 -2.91
C ALA A 386 7.16 19.76 -1.39
N ALA A 387 6.09 20.04 -0.63
CA ALA A 387 6.10 19.99 0.82
C ALA A 387 6.40 18.58 1.34
N GLU A 388 5.80 17.55 0.75
CA GLU A 388 6.06 16.16 1.10
C GLU A 388 7.55 15.81 0.88
N ARG A 389 8.15 16.23 -0.25
CA ARG A 389 9.59 16.03 -0.51
C ARG A 389 10.45 16.60 0.61
N ASP A 390 10.20 17.85 1.01
CA ASP A 390 11.00 18.51 2.05
C ASP A 390 10.83 17.83 3.41
N ILE A 391 9.60 17.46 3.76
CA ILE A 391 9.32 16.67 4.96
C ILE A 391 10.09 15.34 4.95
N ASN A 392 10.11 14.66 3.81
CA ASN A 392 10.83 13.39 3.63
C ASN A 392 12.34 13.57 3.75
N ALA A 393 12.86 14.75 3.43
CA ALA A 393 14.25 15.14 3.63
C ALA A 393 14.54 15.62 5.07
N GLY A 394 13.55 15.62 5.96
CA GLY A 394 13.69 15.96 7.39
C GLY A 394 13.31 17.39 7.77
N VAL A 395 12.78 18.18 6.83
CA VAL A 395 12.27 19.53 7.09
C VAL A 395 10.99 19.44 7.92
N ALA A 396 10.80 20.38 8.86
CA ALA A 396 9.55 20.44 9.63
C ALA A 396 8.36 20.75 8.71
N ALA A 397 7.20 20.14 8.98
CA ALA A 397 6.02 20.24 8.11
C ALA A 397 5.56 21.70 7.93
N ARG A 398 5.50 22.46 9.03
CA ARG A 398 5.19 23.89 9.01
C ARG A 398 6.09 24.70 8.06
N ILE A 399 7.39 24.44 8.08
CA ILE A 399 8.37 25.13 7.23
C ILE A 399 8.15 24.73 5.76
N ALA A 400 7.93 23.44 5.49
CA ALA A 400 7.70 22.94 4.15
C ALA A 400 6.39 23.49 3.54
N ILE A 401 5.32 23.56 4.34
CA ILE A 401 4.02 24.15 3.99
C ILE A 401 4.18 25.62 3.61
N GLU A 402 4.83 26.41 4.46
CA GLU A 402 5.04 27.84 4.24
C GLU A 402 5.91 28.07 2.99
N ARG A 403 7.02 27.33 2.86
CA ARG A 403 7.95 27.44 1.74
C ARG A 403 7.27 27.18 0.39
N HIS A 404 6.28 26.28 0.36
CA HIS A 404 5.61 25.87 -0.87
C HIS A 404 4.21 26.46 -1.04
N GLY A 405 3.74 27.31 -0.10
CA GLY A 405 2.45 27.99 -0.20
C GLY A 405 1.27 27.03 -0.25
N VAL A 406 1.28 25.99 0.59
CA VAL A 406 0.15 25.04 0.68
C VAL A 406 -0.98 25.72 1.45
N ASP A 407 -2.03 26.16 0.75
CA ASP A 407 -3.09 26.98 1.35
C ASP A 407 -4.31 26.16 1.84
N ASN A 408 -4.50 24.96 1.29
CA ASN A 408 -5.60 24.08 1.67
C ASN A 408 -5.36 23.47 3.07
N GLN A 409 -6.28 23.74 4.01
CA GLN A 409 -6.16 23.33 5.41
C GLN A 409 -6.11 21.80 5.58
N ASP A 410 -6.99 21.05 4.91
CA ASP A 410 -7.00 19.58 4.99
C ASP A 410 -5.65 19.01 4.52
N THR A 411 -5.09 19.61 3.46
CA THR A 411 -3.78 19.22 2.91
C THR A 411 -2.65 19.55 3.88
N GLN A 412 -2.71 20.69 4.58
CA GLN A 412 -1.75 21.03 5.62
C GLN A 412 -1.82 20.03 6.77
N ASP A 413 -3.02 19.70 7.24
CA ASP A 413 -3.23 18.80 8.37
C ASP A 413 -2.78 17.36 8.05
N ASP A 414 -3.04 16.88 6.83
CA ASP A 414 -2.52 15.60 6.34
C ASP A 414 -0.99 15.57 6.31
N LEU A 415 -0.35 16.64 5.81
CA LEU A 415 1.12 16.74 5.79
C LEU A 415 1.71 16.77 7.20
N LYS A 416 1.07 17.48 8.14
CA LYS A 416 1.48 17.55 9.54
C LYS A 416 1.35 16.18 10.23
N ASP A 417 0.22 15.49 10.06
CA ASP A 417 -0.02 14.14 10.61
C ASP A 417 1.03 13.14 10.10
N GLN A 418 1.18 13.05 8.77
CA GLN A 418 2.14 12.16 8.14
C GLN A 418 3.58 12.42 8.59
N ALA A 419 3.97 13.69 8.72
CA ALA A 419 5.31 14.04 9.18
C ALA A 419 5.55 13.63 10.64
N ALA A 420 4.58 13.85 11.51
CA ALA A 420 4.67 13.48 12.93
C ALA A 420 4.71 11.95 13.11
N LEU A 421 3.87 11.21 12.39
CA LEU A 421 3.90 9.74 12.38
C LEU A 421 5.24 9.19 11.91
N ARG A 422 5.84 9.77 10.87
CA ARG A 422 7.19 9.40 10.40
C ARG A 422 8.25 9.66 11.45
N ALA A 423 8.21 10.81 12.13
CA ALA A 423 9.12 11.12 13.22
C ALA A 423 9.02 10.08 14.36
N ILE A 424 7.80 9.68 14.73
CA ILE A 424 7.57 8.63 15.74
C ILE A 424 8.13 7.28 15.30
N ASN A 425 7.91 6.89 14.04
CA ASN A 425 8.47 5.65 13.52
C ASN A 425 10.01 5.66 13.55
N ALA A 426 10.63 6.85 13.38
CA ALA A 426 12.07 7.06 13.56
C ALA A 426 12.52 7.13 15.05
N GLY A 427 11.60 6.96 16.01
CA GLY A 427 11.88 6.91 17.45
C GLY A 427 11.76 8.24 18.19
N VAL A 428 11.23 9.29 17.54
CA VAL A 428 10.97 10.59 18.17
C VAL A 428 9.78 10.49 19.13
N VAL A 429 9.88 11.14 20.28
CA VAL A 429 8.78 11.19 21.27
C VAL A 429 7.58 11.95 20.70
N ALA A 430 6.37 11.42 20.88
CA ALA A 430 5.12 12.02 20.36
C ALA A 430 5.00 13.53 20.59
N ARG A 431 5.26 14.01 21.82
CA ARG A 431 5.23 15.46 22.13
C ARG A 431 6.15 16.27 21.23
N ILE A 432 7.39 15.79 21.02
CA ILE A 432 8.38 16.47 20.17
C ILE A 432 7.95 16.42 18.70
N ALA A 433 7.38 15.30 18.25
CA ALA A 433 6.88 15.17 16.88
C ALA A 433 5.70 16.13 16.61
N ILE A 434 4.73 16.20 17.52
CA ILE A 434 3.58 17.11 17.47
C ILE A 434 4.05 18.56 17.40
N GLU A 435 4.94 18.97 18.31
CA GLU A 435 5.44 20.35 18.39
C GLU A 435 6.29 20.71 17.16
N ARG A 436 7.19 19.81 16.74
CA ARG A 436 8.06 20.03 15.58
C ARG A 436 7.27 20.21 14.29
N HIS A 437 6.19 19.45 14.12
CA HIS A 437 5.42 19.48 12.88
C HIS A 437 4.19 20.39 12.96
N GLY A 438 3.85 20.93 14.14
CA GLY A 438 2.76 21.89 14.32
C GLY A 438 1.38 21.25 14.16
N VAL A 439 1.18 20.07 14.74
CA VAL A 439 -0.12 19.38 14.73
C VAL A 439 -1.04 20.02 15.77
N ASP A 440 -2.01 20.81 15.32
CA ASP A 440 -2.87 21.61 16.20
C ASP A 440 -4.18 20.89 16.58
N ASN A 441 -4.67 19.98 15.73
CA ASN A 441 -5.90 19.22 15.98
C ASN A 441 -5.68 18.17 17.09
N GLN A 442 -6.47 18.27 18.15
CA GLN A 442 -6.42 17.40 19.32
C GLN A 442 -6.64 15.92 18.98
N ASP A 443 -7.61 15.60 18.12
CA ASP A 443 -7.89 14.21 17.72
C ASP A 443 -6.68 13.59 17.00
N THR A 444 -6.02 14.38 16.16
CA THR A 444 -4.79 13.97 15.47
C THR A 444 -3.63 13.81 16.46
N GLN A 445 -3.47 14.73 17.41
CA GLN A 445 -2.47 14.60 18.47
C GLN A 445 -2.66 13.32 19.29
N ASP A 446 -3.91 12.96 19.61
CA ASP A 446 -4.20 11.78 20.41
C ASP A 446 -3.97 10.49 19.63
N ARG A 447 -4.36 10.44 18.34
CA ARG A 447 -3.97 9.35 17.41
C ARG A 447 -2.46 9.18 17.32
N ILE A 448 -1.71 10.28 17.23
CA ILE A 448 -0.24 10.29 17.15
C ILE A 448 0.39 9.75 18.45
N LYS A 449 -0.12 10.14 19.62
CA LYS A 449 0.33 9.62 20.92
C LYS A 449 0.05 8.13 21.06
N GLU A 450 -1.14 7.69 20.65
CA GLU A 450 -1.52 6.27 20.66
C GLU A 450 -0.60 5.44 19.75
N HIS A 451 -0.32 5.93 18.54
CA HIS A 451 0.60 5.28 17.60
C HIS A 451 2.03 5.17 18.17
N ALA A 452 2.52 6.22 18.83
CA ALA A 452 3.82 6.21 19.48
C ALA A 452 3.90 5.19 20.62
N LEU A 453 2.87 5.15 21.48
CA LEU A 453 2.75 4.18 22.56
C LEU A 453 2.81 2.74 22.00
N LYS A 454 1.99 2.46 20.99
CA LYS A 454 1.93 1.13 20.35
C LYS A 454 3.29 0.73 19.80
N ARG A 455 3.96 1.64 19.08
CA ARG A 455 5.30 1.40 18.51
C ARG A 455 6.34 1.07 19.58
N ASP A 456 6.32 1.77 20.72
CA ASP A 456 7.27 1.51 21.80
C ASP A 456 7.00 0.17 22.50
N ILE A 457 5.72 -0.19 22.69
CA ILE A 457 5.34 -1.52 23.19
C ILE A 457 5.75 -2.63 22.22
N ASP A 458 5.50 -2.47 20.92
CA ASP A 458 5.90 -3.42 19.87
C ASP A 458 7.43 -3.57 19.80
N ALA A 459 8.18 -2.52 20.16
CA ALA A 459 9.64 -2.54 20.28
C ALA A 459 10.16 -3.16 21.59
N GLY A 460 9.27 -3.68 22.45
CA GLY A 460 9.61 -4.35 23.71
C GLY A 460 9.68 -3.45 24.94
N MET A 461 9.26 -2.18 24.84
CA MET A 461 9.15 -1.29 26.00
C MET A 461 7.93 -1.66 26.86
N SER A 462 8.06 -1.60 28.19
CA SER A 462 6.91 -1.84 29.07
C SER A 462 5.84 -0.75 28.88
N ALA A 463 4.56 -1.13 28.94
CA ALA A 463 3.46 -0.18 28.75
C ALA A 463 3.51 1.02 29.72
N PRO A 464 3.83 0.86 31.03
CA PRO A 464 4.02 2.00 31.92
C PRO A 464 5.13 2.95 31.48
N THR A 465 6.28 2.40 31.06
CA THR A 465 7.41 3.20 30.58
C THR A 465 7.08 3.92 29.28
N ALA A 466 6.36 3.28 28.36
CA ALA A 466 5.93 3.90 27.10
C ALA A 466 4.88 5.00 27.34
N GLN A 467 3.96 4.83 28.29
CA GLN A 467 3.00 5.86 28.69
C GLN A 467 3.68 7.09 29.28
N GLU A 468 4.62 6.86 30.19
CA GLU A 468 5.41 7.93 30.81
C GLU A 468 6.24 8.70 29.77
N ARG A 469 6.87 7.99 28.84
CA ARG A 469 7.67 8.60 27.77
C ARG A 469 6.86 9.53 26.87
N HIS A 470 5.59 9.23 26.63
CA HIS A 470 4.73 10.00 25.73
C HIS A 470 3.75 10.95 26.45
N ASN A 471 3.91 11.15 27.77
CA ASN A 471 3.03 12.00 28.59
C ASN A 471 1.54 11.66 28.41
N LEU A 472 1.22 10.37 28.30
CA LEU A 472 -0.16 9.92 28.42
C LEU A 472 -0.47 9.89 29.92
N ASN A 473 -1.26 10.85 30.41
CA ASN A 473 -1.69 10.87 31.81
C ASN A 473 -2.30 9.50 32.17
N PRO A 474 -1.88 8.88 33.29
CA PRO A 474 -2.68 7.82 33.87
C PRO A 474 -3.99 8.48 34.32
N CYS A 475 -5.10 8.07 33.70
CA CYS A 475 -6.46 8.55 33.94
C CYS A 475 -6.93 9.77 33.13
N THR A 476 -7.24 9.52 31.85
CA THR A 476 -8.63 9.70 31.36
C THR A 476 -9.06 8.41 30.70
N GLN A 477 -9.46 7.45 31.54
CA GLN A 477 -10.21 6.26 31.14
C GLN A 477 -11.64 6.66 30.72
N ASN A 478 -11.76 7.40 29.62
CA ASN A 478 -12.97 7.43 28.81
C ASN A 478 -12.76 6.76 27.44
N SER A 479 -11.59 6.13 27.24
CA SER A 479 -11.41 5.10 26.23
C SER A 479 -11.77 3.76 26.86
N SER A 480 -12.91 3.25 26.42
CA SER A 480 -13.49 1.96 26.74
C SER A 480 -12.55 0.83 26.33
N HIS A 481 -11.64 0.38 27.19
CA HIS A 481 -11.03 -0.97 27.23
C HIS A 481 -10.20 -1.11 28.53
N PRO A 482 -10.70 -1.80 29.58
CA PRO A 482 -9.89 -2.10 30.75
C PRO A 482 -8.95 -3.27 30.42
N TYR A 483 -7.65 -3.02 30.33
CA TYR A 483 -6.65 -4.07 30.50
C TYR A 483 -6.70 -4.55 31.94
N THR A 484 -7.27 -5.74 32.15
CA THR A 484 -7.12 -6.49 33.39
C THR A 484 -5.69 -6.99 33.51
N THR A 485 -4.82 -6.19 34.13
CA THR A 485 -3.61 -6.72 34.78
C THR A 485 -4.05 -7.55 35.98
N ARG A 486 -4.34 -8.82 35.74
CA ARG A 486 -4.45 -9.84 36.79
C ARG A 486 -3.03 -10.18 37.22
N GLY A 487 -2.69 -9.81 38.45
CA GLY A 487 -1.37 -10.00 39.03
C GLY A 487 -0.86 -11.43 38.88
N LEU A 488 0.38 -11.56 38.42
CA LEU A 488 1.19 -12.72 38.72
C LEU A 488 2.08 -12.32 39.89
N ASP A 489 1.60 -12.70 41.07
CA ASP A 489 2.38 -12.78 42.30
C ASP A 489 3.73 -13.46 42.02
N GLU A 490 4.78 -12.77 42.43
CA GLU A 490 6.07 -13.35 42.75
C GLU A 490 5.89 -14.36 43.90
N ARG A 491 5.71 -15.65 43.59
CA ARG A 491 5.91 -16.74 44.56
C ARG A 491 6.59 -17.97 43.95
N SER A 492 7.80 -18.18 44.45
CA SER A 492 8.39 -19.49 44.80
C SER A 492 8.80 -20.44 43.66
N ARG A 493 10.02 -20.27 43.15
CA ARG A 493 10.87 -21.42 42.78
C ARG A 493 11.60 -21.90 44.04
N GLN A 494 11.04 -22.90 44.70
CA GLN A 494 11.81 -23.83 45.53
C GLN A 494 12.54 -24.78 44.57
N GLU A 495 13.85 -24.56 44.38
CA GLU A 495 14.78 -25.61 43.99
C GLU A 495 15.46 -26.11 45.27
N GLU A 496 14.88 -27.12 45.92
CA GLU A 496 15.64 -28.01 46.80
C GLU A 496 15.93 -29.30 46.03
N GLY A 497 17.21 -29.54 45.76
CA GLY A 497 17.61 -30.61 44.86
C GLY A 497 19.10 -30.95 44.81
N ARG A 498 19.74 -31.03 46.00
CA ARG A 498 20.97 -31.79 46.32
C ARG A 498 22.34 -31.24 45.93
N GLY A 499 23.07 -30.82 46.97
CA GLY A 499 24.52 -30.77 47.03
C GLY A 499 25.03 -31.00 48.46
N ARG A 500 25.23 -32.29 48.79
CA ARG A 500 25.85 -32.89 50.00
C ARG A 500 25.02 -33.03 51.27
#